data_AF-U4VH95-F1
#
_entry.id   AF-U4VH95-F1
#
_cell.length_a   1.000
_cell.length_b   1.000
_cell.length_c   1.000
_cell.angle_alpha   90.00
_cell.angle_beta   90.00
_cell.angle_gamma   90.00
#
_symmetry.space_group_name_H-M   'P 1'
#
loop_
_entity.id
_entity.type
_entity.pdbx_description
1 polymer ?
#
loop_
_entity_poly.entity_id
_entity_poly.type
_entity_poly.pdbx_seq_one_letter_code
_entity_poly.pdbx_strand_id
1 'polypeptide(L)'
;MKSFFLTLVETVVDGFAGVGRAETRHEKRLHRMLVFVVIFCLIGLIVVDHFYRTEDAAGRFCEKNQSTYESVSDCMIRHEKIAGALRTIGELDQSRVKACSHEHGDDLYSVWNCALLKDGTRLSERYRMPGEGD
;
A
#
# COMPACT_ATOMS: atom_id res chain seq x y z
N MET A 1 12.63 12.62 7.93
CA MET A 1 11.66 13.73 8.09
C MET A 1 10.40 13.13 8.71
N LYS A 2 9.94 13.62 9.87
CA LYS A 2 8.63 13.20 10.42
C LYS A 2 7.57 13.61 9.40
N SER A 3 6.79 12.64 8.91
CA SER A 3 5.74 12.92 7.93
C SER A 3 4.75 13.89 8.54
N PHE A 4 4.39 14.96 7.81
CA PHE A 4 3.35 15.93 8.19
C PHE A 4 2.07 15.23 8.66
N PHE A 5 1.82 14.02 8.15
CA PHE A 5 0.76 13.09 8.53
C PHE A 5 0.80 12.65 10.00
N LEU A 6 1.96 12.29 10.54
CA LEU A 6 2.06 11.90 11.95
C LEU A 6 1.69 13.06 12.87
N THR A 7 2.12 14.28 12.50
CA THR A 7 1.77 15.50 13.22
C THR A 7 0.27 15.81 13.11
N LEU A 8 -0.36 15.54 11.97
CA LEU A 8 -1.80 15.73 11.78
C LEU A 8 -2.63 14.71 12.58
N VAL A 9 -2.19 13.45 12.63
CA VAL A 9 -2.83 12.41 13.44
C VAL A 9 -2.67 12.69 14.93
N GLU A 10 -1.47 13.07 15.38
CA GLU A 10 -1.22 13.49 16.77
C GLU A 10 -2.09 14.68 17.16
N THR A 11 -2.19 15.72 16.33
CA THR A 11 -3.04 16.90 16.63
C THR A 11 -4.53 16.58 16.66
N VAL A 12 -5.02 15.67 15.82
CA VAL A 12 -6.41 15.21 15.89
C VAL A 12 -6.63 14.39 17.17
N VAL A 13 -5.73 13.47 17.51
CA VAL A 13 -5.82 12.66 18.74
C VAL A 13 -5.77 13.52 20.00
N ASP A 14 -4.85 14.49 20.07
CA ASP A 14 -4.74 15.45 21.17
C ASP A 14 -5.97 16.37 21.25
N GLY A 15 -6.52 16.76 20.11
CA GLY A 15 -7.77 17.52 20.03
C GLY A 15 -8.97 16.79 20.63
N PHE A 16 -9.00 15.45 20.57
CA PHE A 16 -10.02 14.63 21.23
C PHE A 16 -9.74 14.36 22.71
N ALA A 17 -8.48 14.29 23.12
CA ALA A 17 -8.11 14.19 24.53
C ALA A 17 -8.54 15.43 25.34
N GLY A 18 -8.70 16.58 24.67
CA GLY A 18 -9.20 17.84 25.25
C GLY A 18 -10.72 18.04 25.22
N VAL A 19 -11.52 17.14 24.63
CA VAL A 19 -12.98 17.27 24.63
C VAL A 19 -13.50 16.93 26.03
N GLY A 20 -13.93 17.97 26.75
CA GLY A 20 -14.42 17.89 28.12
C GLY A 20 -15.44 16.78 28.32
N ARG A 21 -15.40 16.14 29.51
CA ARG A 21 -16.31 15.07 29.93
C ARG A 21 -17.76 15.51 29.67
N ALA A 22 -18.40 14.91 28.67
CA ALA A 22 -19.82 15.13 28.37
C ALA A 22 -20.68 14.79 29.61
N GLU A 23 -21.32 15.81 30.19
CA GLU A 23 -22.13 15.66 31.41
C GLU A 23 -23.56 15.19 31.09
N THR A 24 -24.10 15.50 29.89
CA THR A 24 -25.51 15.22 29.55
C THR A 24 -25.70 14.03 28.57
N ARG A 25 -26.88 13.39 28.61
CA ARG A 25 -27.19 12.18 27.80
C ARG A 25 -27.16 12.42 26.28
N HIS A 26 -27.52 13.63 25.84
CA HIS A 26 -27.49 14.04 24.42
C HIS A 26 -26.06 14.29 23.93
N GLU A 27 -25.23 14.89 24.77
CA GLU A 27 -23.83 15.21 24.47
C GLU A 27 -22.97 13.95 24.34
N LYS A 28 -23.23 12.91 25.16
CA LYS A 28 -22.59 11.59 25.00
C LYS A 28 -22.92 10.91 23.66
N ARG A 29 -24.14 11.13 23.13
CA ARG A 29 -24.58 10.59 21.84
C ARG A 29 -23.91 11.34 20.68
N LEU A 30 -23.83 12.66 20.79
CA LEU A 30 -23.12 13.52 19.83
C LEU A 30 -21.62 13.20 19.81
N HIS A 31 -21.00 13.04 20.98
CA HIS A 31 -19.58 12.72 21.09
C HIS A 31 -19.25 11.35 20.49
N ARG A 32 -20.10 10.33 20.71
CA ARG A 32 -19.95 9.02 20.02
C ARG A 32 -20.05 9.16 18.51
N MET A 33 -21.02 9.92 17.98
CA MET A 33 -21.14 10.16 16.54
C MET A 33 -19.90 10.87 15.99
N LEU A 34 -19.39 11.88 16.70
CA LEU A 34 -18.17 12.61 16.32
C LEU A 34 -16.93 11.69 16.29
N VAL A 35 -16.78 10.83 17.29
CA VAL A 35 -15.71 9.82 17.32
C VAL A 35 -15.82 8.86 16.14
N PHE A 36 -17.03 8.38 15.82
CA PHE A 36 -17.25 7.54 14.64
C PHE A 36 -16.87 8.24 13.34
N VAL A 37 -17.25 9.51 13.16
CA VAL A 37 -16.88 10.29 11.98
C VAL A 37 -15.37 10.42 11.85
N VAL A 38 -14.67 10.71 12.96
CA VAL A 38 -13.21 10.88 12.94
C VAL A 38 -12.49 9.56 12.69
N ILE A 39 -12.96 8.45 13.26
CA ILE A 39 -12.43 7.12 12.92
C ILE A 39 -12.60 6.85 11.42
N PHE A 40 -13.76 7.17 10.84
CA PHE A 40 -14.01 6.99 9.41
C PHE A 40 -13.08 7.86 8.54
N CYS A 41 -12.88 9.13 8.92
CA CYS A 41 -11.93 10.01 8.23
C CYS A 41 -10.50 9.49 8.34
N LEU A 42 -10.06 9.02 9.51
CA LEU A 42 -8.73 8.44 9.69
C LEU A 42 -8.52 7.18 8.84
N ILE A 43 -9.51 6.28 8.77
CA ILE A 43 -9.46 5.10 7.89
C ILE A 43 -9.34 5.54 6.43
N GLY A 44 -10.16 6.50 6.00
CA GLY A 44 -10.11 7.04 4.64
C GLY A 44 -8.73 7.63 4.31
N LEU A 45 -8.13 8.38 5.24
CA LEU A 45 -6.80 8.95 5.07
C LEU A 45 -5.70 7.87 4.99
N ILE A 46 -5.78 6.81 5.79
CA ILE A 46 -4.83 5.68 5.72
C ILE A 46 -4.92 4.97 4.36
N VAL A 47 -6.14 4.78 3.86
CA VAL A 47 -6.34 4.18 2.52
C VAL A 47 -5.72 5.08 1.45
N VAL A 48 -6.01 6.38 1.47
CA VAL A 48 -5.46 7.33 0.50
C VAL A 48 -3.93 7.40 0.56
N ASP A 49 -3.33 7.50 1.75
CA ASP A 49 -1.87 7.48 1.92
C ASP A 49 -1.24 6.19 1.37
N HIS A 50 -1.86 5.04 1.67
CA HIS A 50 -1.39 3.77 1.12
C HIS A 50 -1.44 3.77 -0.41
N PHE A 51 -2.49 4.28 -1.03
CA PHE A 51 -2.61 4.35 -2.49
C PHE A 51 -1.55 5.29 -3.11
N TYR A 52 -1.40 6.51 -2.59
CA TYR A 52 -0.40 7.47 -3.09
C TYR A 52 1.03 6.94 -2.94
N ARG A 53 1.33 6.32 -1.80
CA ARG A 53 2.68 5.82 -1.51
C ARG A 53 3.09 4.67 -2.43
N THR A 54 2.13 3.88 -2.93
CA THR A 54 2.38 2.84 -3.93
C THR A 54 2.61 3.41 -5.32
N GLU A 55 1.86 4.44 -5.74
CA GLU A 55 2.09 5.13 -7.01
C GLU A 55 3.46 5.80 -7.05
N ASP A 56 3.87 6.44 -5.95
CA ASP A 56 5.17 7.11 -5.84
C ASP A 56 6.36 6.14 -5.90
N ALA A 57 6.20 4.92 -5.40
CA ALA A 57 7.26 3.89 -5.43
C ALA A 57 7.44 3.32 -6.84
N ALA A 58 6.35 2.96 -7.51
CA ALA A 58 6.36 2.52 -8.90
C ALA A 58 6.89 3.63 -9.83
N GLY A 59 6.45 4.87 -9.64
CA GLY A 59 6.92 6.04 -10.40
C GLY A 59 8.43 6.25 -10.27
N ARG A 60 8.97 6.27 -9.04
CA ARG A 60 10.42 6.42 -8.82
C ARG A 60 11.22 5.28 -9.46
N PHE A 61 10.72 4.04 -9.38
CA PHE A 61 11.38 2.90 -10.00
C PHE A 61 11.40 3.04 -11.53
N CYS A 62 10.26 3.36 -12.13
CA CYS A 62 10.10 3.48 -13.57
C CYS A 62 10.84 4.69 -14.17
N GLU A 63 10.89 5.82 -13.45
CA GLU A 63 11.66 6.99 -13.85
C GLU A 63 13.18 6.71 -13.77
N LYS A 64 13.63 6.00 -12.73
CA LYS A 64 15.04 5.62 -12.58
C LYS A 64 15.51 4.59 -13.60
N ASN A 65 14.64 3.63 -13.94
CA ASN A 65 14.94 2.53 -14.87
C ASN A 65 14.32 2.75 -16.25
N GLN A 66 14.13 4.01 -16.65
CA GLN A 66 13.48 4.35 -17.90
C GLN A 66 14.22 3.72 -19.09
N SER A 67 13.54 2.80 -19.76
CA SER A 67 14.00 2.18 -21.01
C SER A 67 13.75 3.12 -22.18
N THR A 68 14.56 3.04 -23.22
CA THR A 68 14.34 3.76 -24.49
C THR A 68 13.10 3.24 -25.25
N TYR A 69 12.61 2.05 -24.87
CA TYR A 69 11.53 1.33 -25.55
C TYR A 69 10.20 1.31 -24.77
N GLU A 70 10.17 1.84 -23.54
CA GLU A 70 8.98 1.82 -22.69
C GLU A 70 8.80 3.19 -22.01
N SER A 71 7.57 3.73 -22.07
CA SER A 71 7.26 4.98 -21.38
C SER A 71 7.16 4.76 -19.87
N VAL A 72 7.38 5.81 -19.08
CA VAL A 72 7.23 5.74 -17.60
C VAL A 72 5.81 5.30 -17.23
N SER A 73 4.79 5.74 -17.95
CA SER A 73 3.41 5.31 -17.75
C SER A 73 3.19 3.82 -18.02
N ASP A 74 3.78 3.26 -19.08
CA ASP A 74 3.63 1.84 -19.39
C ASP A 74 4.33 0.96 -18.34
N CYS A 75 5.52 1.39 -17.89
CA CYS A 75 6.21 0.75 -16.79
C CYS A 75 5.39 0.77 -15.50
N MET A 76 4.74 1.91 -15.17
CA MET A 76 3.87 2.00 -14.00
C MET A 76 2.66 1.07 -14.08
N ILE A 77 2.00 1.00 -15.24
CA ILE A 77 0.88 0.08 -15.47
C ILE A 77 1.34 -1.37 -15.29
N ARG A 78 2.51 -1.73 -15.81
CA ARG A 78 3.07 -3.07 -15.64
C ARG A 78 3.38 -3.38 -14.17
N HIS A 79 3.98 -2.42 -13.47
CA HIS A 79 4.30 -2.53 -12.05
C HIS A 79 3.04 -2.75 -11.20
N GLU A 80 1.95 -2.03 -11.51
CA GLU A 80 0.64 -2.21 -10.88
C GLU A 80 0.05 -3.60 -11.17
N LYS A 81 0.11 -4.08 -12.42
CA LYS A 81 -0.34 -5.43 -12.78
C LYS A 81 0.43 -6.51 -11.99
N ILE A 82 1.75 -6.36 -11.85
CA ILE A 82 2.58 -7.30 -11.07
C ILE A 82 2.20 -7.25 -9.59
N ALA A 83 2.03 -6.06 -9.01
CA ALA A 83 1.58 -5.88 -7.62
C ALA A 83 0.21 -6.52 -7.36
N GLY A 84 -0.72 -6.36 -8.30
CA GLY A 84 -2.05 -6.98 -8.25
C GLY A 84 -1.98 -8.50 -8.31
N ALA A 85 -1.15 -9.06 -9.19
CA ALA A 85 -0.97 -10.51 -9.31
C ALA A 85 -0.35 -11.12 -8.03
N LEU A 86 0.66 -10.48 -7.45
CA LEU A 86 1.28 -10.92 -6.19
C LEU A 86 0.30 -10.93 -5.00
N ARG A 87 -0.76 -10.11 -5.04
CA ARG A 87 -1.82 -10.07 -4.02
C ARG A 87 -2.95 -11.08 -4.28
N THR A 88 -3.22 -11.41 -5.53
CA THR A 88 -4.40 -12.20 -5.92
C THR A 88 -4.13 -13.69 -6.09
N ILE A 89 -2.89 -14.10 -6.40
CA ILE A 89 -2.55 -15.52 -6.54
C ILE A 89 -2.57 -16.20 -5.15
N GLY A 90 -3.63 -16.97 -4.88
CA GLY A 90 -3.87 -17.61 -3.59
C GLY A 90 -2.88 -18.75 -3.24
N GLU A 91 -2.15 -19.26 -4.23
CA GLU A 91 -1.12 -20.28 -4.07
C GLU A 91 0.25 -19.70 -3.68
N LEU A 92 0.41 -18.38 -3.62
CA LEU A 92 1.68 -17.75 -3.22
C LEU A 92 2.01 -18.03 -1.75
N ASP A 93 3.28 -18.33 -1.51
CA ASP A 93 3.85 -18.27 -0.17
C ASP A 93 4.14 -16.80 0.18
N GLN A 94 3.19 -16.19 0.88
CA GLN A 94 3.27 -14.79 1.31
C GLN A 94 4.47 -14.50 2.23
N SER A 95 5.02 -15.51 2.92
CA SER A 95 6.22 -15.33 3.74
C SER A 95 7.45 -15.11 2.86
N ARG A 96 7.55 -15.86 1.75
CA ARG A 96 8.62 -15.75 0.75
C ARG A 96 8.49 -14.48 -0.05
N VAL A 97 7.28 -14.09 -0.45
CA VAL A 97 7.03 -12.81 -1.13
C VAL A 97 7.49 -11.63 -0.27
N LYS A 98 7.20 -11.65 1.05
CA LYS A 98 7.67 -10.61 1.97
C LYS A 98 9.19 -10.59 2.11
N ALA A 99 9.84 -11.75 2.22
CA ALA A 99 11.29 -11.85 2.27
C ALA A 99 11.94 -11.27 1.00
N CYS A 100 11.41 -11.66 -0.17
CA CYS A 100 11.78 -11.12 -1.47
C CYS A 100 11.62 -9.60 -1.58
N SER A 101 10.47 -9.08 -1.14
CA SER A 101 10.21 -7.64 -1.15
C SER A 101 11.13 -6.88 -0.19
N HIS A 102 11.57 -7.50 0.91
CA HIS A 102 12.57 -6.90 1.79
C HIS A 102 13.97 -6.86 1.16
N GLU A 103 14.32 -7.85 0.33
CA GLU A 103 15.62 -7.92 -0.36
C GLU A 103 15.67 -6.97 -1.56
N HIS A 104 14.61 -6.93 -2.37
CA HIS A 104 14.58 -6.20 -3.64
C HIS A 104 13.83 -4.86 -3.58
N GLY A 105 13.18 -4.55 -2.46
CA GLY A 105 12.47 -3.30 -2.25
C GLY A 105 11.31 -3.12 -3.23
N ASP A 106 11.34 -1.99 -3.94
CA ASP A 106 10.32 -1.58 -4.91
C ASP A 106 10.48 -2.26 -6.28
N ASP A 107 11.51 -3.09 -6.48
CA ASP A 107 11.72 -3.84 -7.72
C ASP A 107 10.81 -5.09 -7.78
N LEU A 108 9.56 -4.88 -8.19
CA LEU A 108 8.59 -5.97 -8.29
C LEU A 108 8.92 -7.01 -9.35
N TYR A 109 9.80 -6.71 -10.32
CA TYR A 109 10.28 -7.68 -11.30
C TYR A 109 11.16 -8.73 -10.62
N SER A 110 12.09 -8.28 -9.77
CA SER A 110 12.90 -9.17 -8.95
C SER A 110 12.06 -9.93 -7.93
N VAL A 111 11.08 -9.27 -7.30
CA VAL A 111 10.13 -9.93 -6.38
C VAL A 111 9.34 -11.04 -7.08
N TRP A 112 8.86 -10.81 -8.31
CA TRP A 112 8.17 -11.83 -9.10
C TRP A 112 9.03 -13.06 -9.35
N ASN A 113 10.32 -12.84 -9.66
CA ASN A 113 11.24 -13.91 -10.00
C ASN A 113 11.72 -14.73 -8.80
N CYS A 114 11.79 -14.13 -7.61
CA CYS A 114 12.18 -14.85 -6.39
C CYS A 114 10.99 -15.39 -5.58
N ALA A 115 9.76 -14.94 -5.87
CA ALA A 115 8.56 -15.43 -5.23
C ALA A 115 8.34 -16.93 -5.47
N LEU A 116 7.89 -17.62 -4.43
CA LEU A 116 7.57 -19.04 -4.47
C LEU A 116 6.08 -19.28 -4.22
N LEU A 117 5.57 -20.33 -4.84
CA LEU A 117 4.28 -20.91 -4.51
C LEU A 117 4.41 -21.78 -3.26
N LYS A 118 3.27 -22.13 -2.65
CA LYS A 118 3.20 -22.98 -1.46
C LYS A 118 3.80 -24.37 -1.65
N ASP A 119 3.87 -24.85 -2.89
CA ASP A 119 4.51 -26.11 -3.26
C ASP A 119 6.05 -25.99 -3.43
N GLY A 120 6.60 -24.79 -3.24
CA GLY A 120 8.03 -24.48 -3.38
C GLY A 120 8.47 -24.17 -4.82
N THR A 121 7.57 -24.25 -5.79
CA THR A 121 7.86 -23.88 -7.20
C THR A 121 8.00 -22.36 -7.33
N ARG A 122 8.85 -21.90 -8.27
CA ARG A 122 8.95 -20.46 -8.55
C ARG A 122 7.70 -19.95 -9.24
N LEU A 123 7.27 -18.75 -8.85
CA LEU A 123 6.11 -18.11 -9.44
C LEU A 123 6.27 -17.94 -10.97
N SER A 124 7.45 -17.49 -11.41
CA SER A 124 7.80 -17.28 -12.81
C SER A 124 7.83 -18.55 -13.66
N GLU A 125 7.95 -19.73 -13.05
CA GLU A 125 7.90 -21.01 -13.77
C GLU A 125 6.47 -21.44 -14.10
N ARG A 126 5.49 -21.00 -13.31
CA ARG A 126 4.07 -21.34 -13.50
C ARG A 126 3.27 -20.22 -14.15
N TYR A 127 3.62 -18.97 -13.88
CA TYR A 127 2.89 -17.80 -14.34
C TYR A 127 3.79 -16.89 -15.16
N ARG A 128 3.30 -16.49 -16.34
CA ARG A 128 3.92 -15.42 -17.14
C ARG A 128 3.84 -14.11 -16.37
N MET A 129 4.90 -13.32 -16.45
CA MET A 129 4.92 -12.00 -15.85
C MET A 129 3.85 -11.11 -16.51
N PRO A 130 2.97 -10.46 -15.72
CA PRO A 130 1.96 -9.56 -16.27
C PRO A 130 2.56 -8.43 -17.10
N GLY A 131 1.99 -8.17 -18.28
CA GLY A 131 2.42 -7.10 -19.20
C GLY A 131 3.65 -7.42 -20.05
N GLU A 132 4.18 -8.64 -19.99
CA GLU A 132 5.21 -9.09 -20.93
C GLU A 132 4.56 -9.54 -22.25
N GLY A 133 4.69 -8.74 -23.33
CA GLY A 133 4.28 -9.11 -24.69
C GLY A 133 2.81 -8.91 -25.06
N ASP A 134 2.14 -7.95 -24.41
CA ASP A 134 0.82 -7.42 -24.79
C ASP A 134 0.93 -6.38 -25.92
#